data_AF-A0A818GWW5-F1
#
_entry.id   AF-A0A818GWW5-F1
#
_cell.length_a   1.000
_cell.length_b   1.000
_cell.length_c   1.000
_cell.angle_alpha   90.00
_cell.angle_beta   90.00
_cell.angle_gamma   90.00
#
_symmetry.space_group_name_H-M   'P 1'
#
loop_
_entity.id
_entity.type
_entity.pdbx_description
1 polymer ?
#
loop_
_entity_poly.entity_id
_entity_poly.type
_entity_poly.pdbx_seq_one_letter_code
_entity_poly.pdbx_strand_id
1 'polypeptide(L)'
;MDVKILCSLEYCGLLCSTKTASVYQVKYNERYYALKALRTYETSYKSDGCKYVKSERDILESFRKNPFIIRLHAAMQDSQRVYFLLEYAPCGGLRQYFTKYKLDEESVKWFSGQIICAINYLHSKSIIHRGLNGFIHKRYHTKNGKDEE
;
A
#
# COMPACT_ATOMS: atom_id res chain seq x y z
N MET A 1 8.43 -7.02 15.29
CA MET A 1 7.26 -6.28 15.82
C MET A 1 6.19 -7.30 16.14
N ASP A 2 5.64 -7.22 17.34
CA ASP A 2 4.92 -8.29 18.03
C ASP A 2 3.43 -8.33 17.66
N VAL A 3 2.80 -9.51 17.71
CA VAL A 3 1.38 -9.75 17.35
C VAL A 3 0.43 -8.88 18.19
N LYS A 4 0.88 -8.39 19.35
CA LYS A 4 0.16 -7.49 20.26
C LYS A 4 -0.23 -6.15 19.63
N ILE A 5 0.40 -5.72 18.53
CA ILE A 5 0.06 -4.44 17.88
C ILE A 5 -1.38 -4.46 17.36
N LEU A 6 -1.89 -5.59 16.83
CA LEU A 6 -3.25 -5.67 16.28
C LEU A 6 -4.32 -5.19 17.26
N CYS A 7 -4.22 -5.60 18.53
CA CYS A 7 -5.19 -5.23 19.56
C CYS A 7 -5.13 -3.75 19.96
N SER A 8 -4.02 -3.07 19.66
CA SER A 8 -3.81 -1.65 19.93
C SER A 8 -4.11 -0.73 18.75
N LEU A 9 -4.49 -1.30 17.59
CA LEU A 9 -4.87 -0.50 16.42
C LEU A 9 -6.30 0.03 16.61
N GLU A 10 -6.46 1.34 16.53
CA GLU A 10 -7.76 1.99 16.48
C GLU A 10 -8.29 1.93 15.04
N TYR A 11 -9.51 1.42 14.85
CA TYR A 11 -10.15 1.37 13.53
C TYR A 11 -10.76 2.72 13.17
N CYS A 12 -10.42 3.26 12.00
CA CYS A 12 -10.93 4.54 11.52
C CYS A 12 -11.91 4.39 10.34
N GLY A 13 -11.78 3.36 9.50
CA GLY A 13 -12.66 3.19 8.34
C GLY A 13 -12.23 2.12 7.34
N LEU A 14 -13.11 1.80 6.39
CA LEU A 14 -12.82 0.89 5.28
C LEU A 14 -12.36 1.69 4.07
N LEU A 15 -11.14 1.41 3.58
CA LEU A 15 -10.58 2.07 2.39
C LEU A 15 -10.93 1.32 1.10
N CYS A 16 -10.90 -0.01 1.14
CA CYS A 16 -11.19 -0.86 0.00
C CYS A 16 -11.60 -2.26 0.44
N SER A 17 -12.50 -2.90 -0.31
CA SER A 17 -12.82 -4.31 -0.12
C SER A 17 -12.92 -5.02 -1.46
N THR A 18 -12.36 -6.22 -1.52
CA THR A 18 -12.36 -7.12 -2.66
C THR A 18 -12.78 -8.51 -2.18
N LYS A 19 -12.93 -9.47 -3.11
CA LYS A 19 -13.27 -10.85 -2.75
C LYS A 19 -12.26 -11.47 -1.75
N THR A 20 -10.98 -11.13 -1.92
CA THR A 20 -9.87 -11.81 -1.22
C THR A 20 -9.17 -10.96 -0.17
N ALA A 21 -9.38 -9.66 -0.19
CA ALA A 21 -8.71 -8.70 0.66
C ALA A 21 -9.62 -7.55 1.07
N SER A 22 -9.46 -7.07 2.30
CA SER A 22 -10.00 -5.79 2.76
C SER A 22 -8.87 -4.90 3.26
N VAL A 23 -8.96 -3.60 3.00
CA VAL A 23 -7.98 -2.60 3.44
C VAL A 23 -8.70 -1.59 4.32
N TYR A 24 -8.20 -1.44 5.54
CA TYR A 24 -8.77 -0.57 6.56
C TYR A 24 -7.82 0.58 6.87
N GLN A 25 -8.36 1.76 7.13
CA GLN A 25 -7.62 2.84 7.78
C GLN A 25 -7.61 2.58 9.27
N VAL A 26 -6.41 2.59 9.86
CA VAL A 26 -6.22 2.40 11.30
C VAL A 26 -5.29 3.47 11.86
N LYS A 27 -5.39 3.74 13.15
CA LYS A 27 -4.55 4.69 13.87
C LYS A 27 -3.79 3.97 14.99
N TYR A 28 -2.51 4.32 15.15
CA TYR A 28 -1.64 3.82 16.22
C TYR A 28 -0.62 4.89 16.58
N ASN A 29 -0.50 5.21 17.88
CA ASN A 29 0.37 6.27 18.39
C ASN A 29 0.26 7.59 17.59
N GLU A 30 -0.97 8.10 17.43
CA GLU A 30 -1.26 9.33 16.69
C GLU A 30 -0.86 9.34 15.21
N ARG A 31 -0.63 8.17 14.60
CA ARG A 31 -0.29 8.03 13.17
C ARG A 31 -1.26 7.11 12.47
N TYR A 32 -1.65 7.49 11.24
CA TYR A 32 -2.51 6.68 10.38
C TYR A 32 -1.70 5.66 9.57
N TYR A 33 -2.31 4.48 9.39
CA TYR A 33 -1.79 3.36 8.61
C TYR A 33 -2.90 2.73 7.75
N ALA A 34 -2.51 1.96 6.75
CA ALA A 34 -3.41 1.10 5.99
C ALA A 34 -3.20 -0.36 6.41
N LEU A 35 -4.21 -0.98 7.00
CA LEU A 35 -4.18 -2.39 7.39
C LEU A 35 -4.83 -3.23 6.27
N LYS A 36 -4.00 -3.92 5.48
CA LYS A 36 -4.46 -4.88 4.47
C LYS A 36 -4.64 -6.26 5.10
N ALA A 37 -5.87 -6.75 5.15
CA ALA A 37 -6.22 -8.07 5.65
C ALA A 37 -6.57 -9.02 4.50
N LEU A 38 -5.80 -10.08 4.34
CA LEU A 38 -5.93 -11.14 3.35
C LEU A 38 -6.57 -12.37 4.00
N ARG A 39 -7.55 -13.01 3.34
CA ARG A 39 -8.20 -14.21 3.87
C ARG A 39 -7.26 -15.42 3.80
N THR A 40 -7.03 -16.08 4.93
CA THR A 40 -6.15 -17.25 5.02
C THR A 40 -6.69 -18.40 4.20
N TYR A 41 -8.00 -18.70 4.22
CA TYR A 41 -8.56 -19.81 3.40
C TYR A 41 -8.23 -19.71 1.90
N GLU A 42 -8.24 -18.51 1.32
CA GLU A 42 -7.91 -18.32 -0.10
C GLU A 42 -6.39 -18.25 -0.35
N THR A 43 -5.60 -17.96 0.68
CA THR A 43 -4.14 -17.84 0.59
C THR A 43 -3.39 -19.07 1.07
N SER A 44 -3.96 -19.95 1.91
CA SER A 44 -3.26 -21.08 2.53
C SER A 44 -3.62 -22.45 1.95
N TYR A 45 -4.83 -22.63 1.42
CA TYR A 45 -5.27 -23.92 0.87
C TYR A 45 -4.67 -24.28 -0.49
N LYS A 46 -4.17 -23.28 -1.23
CA LYS A 46 -3.39 -23.50 -2.45
C LYS A 46 -1.92 -23.25 -2.12
N SER A 47 -1.07 -24.24 -2.41
CA SER A 47 0.39 -24.15 -2.23
C SER A 47 0.98 -22.86 -2.84
N ASP A 48 0.38 -22.37 -3.92
CA ASP A 48 0.78 -21.13 -4.58
C ASP A 48 0.39 -19.88 -3.79
N GLY A 49 -0.76 -19.84 -3.10
CA GLY A 49 -1.21 -18.69 -2.31
C GLY A 49 -0.24 -18.35 -1.18
N CYS A 50 0.27 -19.37 -0.48
CA CYS A 50 1.23 -19.20 0.61
C CYS A 50 2.55 -18.63 0.09
N LYS A 51 2.97 -19.06 -1.10
CA LYS A 51 4.17 -18.53 -1.77
C LYS A 51 3.99 -17.06 -2.15
N TYR A 52 2.80 -16.69 -2.65
CA TYR A 52 2.50 -15.30 -2.99
C TYR A 52 2.55 -14.38 -1.78
N VAL A 53 1.90 -14.73 -0.67
CA VAL A 53 1.89 -13.90 0.54
C VAL A 53 3.28 -13.74 1.15
N LYS A 54 4.07 -14.83 1.19
CA LYS A 54 5.47 -14.78 1.65
C LYS A 54 6.32 -13.91 0.74
N SER A 55 6.21 -14.09 -0.58
CA SER A 55 6.92 -13.27 -1.55
C SER A 55 6.54 -11.79 -1.45
N GLU A 56 5.25 -11.46 -1.32
CA GLU A 56 4.79 -10.07 -1.15
C GLU A 56 5.40 -9.44 0.11
N ARG A 57 5.39 -10.16 1.23
CA ARG A 57 6.04 -9.71 2.46
C ARG A 57 7.53 -9.47 2.23
N ASP A 58 8.27 -10.46 1.73
CA ASP A 58 9.73 -10.39 1.59
C ASP A 58 10.15 -9.26 0.65
N ILE A 59 9.40 -9.06 -0.44
CA ILE A 59 9.56 -7.92 -1.36
C ILE A 59 9.36 -6.60 -0.62
N LEU A 60 8.23 -6.42 0.08
CA LEU A 60 7.93 -5.19 0.81
C LEU A 60 8.93 -4.91 1.94
N GLU A 61 9.44 -5.94 2.62
CA GLU A 61 10.49 -5.79 3.63
C GLU A 61 11.81 -5.32 3.03
N SER A 62 12.19 -5.86 1.88
CA SER A 62 13.42 -5.47 1.18
C SER A 62 13.42 -4.02 0.70
N PHE A 63 12.23 -3.40 0.60
CA PHE A 63 12.04 -2.07 0.03
C PHE A 63 11.74 -0.98 1.06
N ARG A 64 11.90 -1.25 2.35
CA ARG A 64 11.58 -0.30 3.44
C ARG A 64 12.22 1.09 3.30
N LYS A 65 13.34 1.21 2.59
CA LYS A 65 14.06 2.49 2.38
C LYS A 65 13.72 3.19 1.06
N ASN A 66 12.94 2.58 0.17
CA ASN A 66 12.60 3.17 -1.12
C ASN A 66 11.46 4.19 -0.95
N PRO A 67 11.59 5.45 -1.42
CA PRO A 67 10.58 6.49 -1.25
C PRO A 67 9.39 6.39 -2.24
N PHE A 68 9.48 5.54 -3.26
CA PHE A 68 8.47 5.38 -4.30
C PHE A 68 7.63 4.10 -4.15
N ILE A 69 7.87 3.32 -3.09
CA ILE A 69 7.17 2.07 -2.79
C ILE A 69 6.58 2.19 -1.39
N ILE A 70 5.30 1.83 -1.25
CA ILE A 70 4.59 1.82 0.04
C ILE A 70 5.36 0.97 1.05
N ARG A 71 5.64 1.55 2.21
CA ARG A 71 6.43 0.90 3.25
C ARG A 71 5.60 -0.11 4.03
N LEU A 72 6.14 -1.31 4.25
CA LEU A 72 5.61 -2.30 5.19
C LEU A 72 6.20 -2.07 6.58
N HIS A 73 5.33 -1.68 7.52
CA HIS A 73 5.69 -1.46 8.93
C HIS A 73 5.71 -2.77 9.71
N ALA A 74 4.69 -3.62 9.51
CA ALA A 74 4.59 -4.91 10.17
C ALA A 74 3.76 -5.90 9.34
N ALA A 75 4.07 -7.19 9.48
CA ALA A 75 3.27 -8.28 8.95
C ALA A 75 2.90 -9.24 10.10
N MET A 76 1.64 -9.65 10.15
CA MET A 76 1.08 -10.48 11.23
C MET A 76 0.11 -11.48 10.63
N GLN A 77 -0.22 -12.55 11.35
CA GLN A 77 -1.23 -13.51 10.93
C GLN A 77 -1.97 -14.06 12.13
N ASP A 78 -3.26 -14.35 11.96
CA ASP A 78 -4.06 -15.15 12.87
C ASP A 78 -4.57 -16.43 12.16
N SER A 79 -5.45 -17.19 12.79
CA SER A 79 -5.99 -18.43 12.23
C SER A 79 -6.83 -18.23 10.96
N GLN A 80 -7.32 -17.02 10.71
CA GLN A 80 -8.26 -16.69 9.63
C GLN A 80 -7.69 -15.73 8.59
N ARG A 81 -6.72 -14.89 8.93
CA ARG A 81 -6.20 -13.82 8.05
C ARG A 81 -4.71 -13.56 8.21
N VAL A 82 -4.12 -13.04 7.13
CA VAL A 82 -2.79 -12.40 7.12
C VAL A 82 -2.97 -10.89 7.01
N TYR A 83 -2.23 -10.15 7.82
CA TYR A 83 -2.31 -8.70 7.93
C TYR A 83 -1.00 -8.04 7.55
N PHE A 84 -1.06 -7.05 6.67
CA PHE A 84 0.05 -6.14 6.38
C PHE A 84 -0.32 -4.73 6.86
N LEU A 85 0.48 -4.21 7.80
CA LEU A 85 0.41 -2.83 8.25
C LEU A 85 1.29 -1.98 7.34
N LEU A 86 0.65 -1.22 6.46
CA LEU A 86 1.27 -0.46 5.39
C LEU A 86 1.24 1.03 5.70
N GLU A 87 2.16 1.76 5.09
CA GLU A 87 2.13 3.23 5.04
C GLU A 87 0.79 3.71 4.46
N TYR A 88 0.15 4.67 5.14
CA TYR A 88 -1.09 5.27 4.69
C TYR A 88 -0.83 6.39 3.68
N ALA A 89 -1.51 6.33 2.53
CA ALA A 89 -1.50 7.39 1.53
C ALA A 89 -2.81 8.21 1.63
N PRO A 90 -2.80 9.40 2.27
CA PRO A 90 -4.01 10.17 2.56
C PRO A 90 -4.70 10.70 1.30
N CYS A 91 -3.93 10.94 0.24
CA CYS A 91 -4.42 11.51 -1.01
C CYS A 91 -5.09 10.46 -1.93
N GLY A 92 -5.24 9.22 -1.48
CA GLY A 92 -5.95 8.16 -2.20
C GLY A 92 -5.20 7.60 -3.42
N GLY A 93 -5.93 6.83 -4.23
CA GLY A 93 -5.39 6.14 -5.40
C GLY A 93 -5.33 7.03 -6.65
N LEU A 94 -4.28 6.88 -7.47
CA LEU A 94 -4.11 7.63 -8.72
C LEU A 94 -5.31 7.49 -9.66
N ARG A 95 -5.90 6.28 -9.75
CA ARG A 95 -7.08 6.04 -10.60
C ARG A 95 -8.27 6.92 -10.21
N GLN A 96 -8.54 7.07 -8.92
CA GLN A 96 -9.62 7.92 -8.42
C GLN A 96 -9.34 9.38 -8.76
N TYR A 97 -8.09 9.80 -8.60
CA TYR A 97 -7.65 11.15 -8.95
C TYR A 97 -7.81 11.45 -10.43
N PHE A 98 -7.38 10.55 -11.32
CA PHE A 98 -7.48 10.71 -12.77
C PHE A 98 -8.93 10.71 -13.27
N THR A 99 -9.83 10.07 -12.52
CA THR A 99 -11.26 10.08 -12.84
C THR A 99 -11.91 11.40 -12.40
N LYS A 100 -11.45 11.98 -11.29
CA LYS A 100 -12.04 13.19 -10.69
C LYS A 100 -11.47 14.49 -11.27
N TYR A 101 -10.20 14.49 -11.66
CA TYR A 101 -9.48 15.69 -12.08
C TYR A 101 -8.82 15.49 -13.45
N LYS A 102 -8.94 16.50 -14.32
CA LYS A 102 -8.08 16.59 -15.50
C LYS A 102 -6.69 16.97 -15.06
N LEU A 103 -5.70 16.25 -15.58
CA LEU A 103 -4.29 16.53 -15.32
C LEU A 103 -3.74 17.45 -16.40
N ASP A 104 -2.93 18.41 -15.97
CA ASP A 104 -2.02 19.11 -16.88
C ASP A 104 -0.77 18.27 -17.15
N GLU A 105 0.01 18.70 -18.13
CA GLU A 105 1.23 18.00 -18.54
C GLU A 105 2.24 17.87 -17.40
N GLU A 106 2.37 18.90 -16.55
CA GLU A 106 3.30 18.87 -15.41
C GLU A 106 2.91 17.79 -14.40
N SER A 107 1.62 17.68 -14.06
CA SER A 107 1.12 16.66 -13.13
C SER A 107 1.34 15.25 -13.69
N VAL A 108 1.05 15.04 -14.98
CA VAL A 108 1.30 13.75 -15.65
C VAL A 108 2.79 13.41 -15.59
N LYS A 109 3.67 14.35 -15.92
CA LYS A 109 5.13 14.15 -15.88
C LYS A 109 5.61 13.79 -14.47
N TRP A 110 5.05 14.45 -13.45
CA TRP A 110 5.39 14.17 -12.05
C TRP A 110 4.96 12.77 -11.60
N PHE A 111 3.72 12.36 -11.88
CA PHE A 111 3.23 11.03 -11.53
C PHE A 111 3.97 9.94 -12.31
N SER A 112 4.16 10.12 -13.62
CA SER A 112 4.91 9.18 -14.45
C SER A 112 6.36 9.04 -13.98
N GLY A 113 7.02 10.12 -13.59
CA GLY A 113 8.38 10.07 -13.04
C GLY A 113 8.46 9.21 -11.77
N GLN A 114 7.52 9.37 -10.83
CA GLN A 114 7.48 8.53 -9.63
C GLN A 114 7.23 7.06 -9.95
N ILE A 115 6.28 6.77 -10.85
CA ILE A 115 5.97 5.40 -11.28
C ILE A 115 7.19 4.76 -11.94
N ILE A 116 7.87 5.48 -12.84
CA ILE A 116 9.07 5.01 -13.52
C ILE A 116 10.19 4.73 -12.50
N CYS A 117 10.41 5.62 -11.53
CA CYS A 117 11.39 5.40 -10.47
C CYS A 117 11.09 4.13 -9.65
N ALA A 118 9.82 3.90 -9.29
CA ALA A 118 9.42 2.68 -8.60
C ALA A 118 9.67 1.43 -9.46
N ILE A 119 9.22 1.44 -10.72
CA ILE A 119 9.38 0.31 -11.66
C ILE A 119 10.86 0.02 -11.93
N ASN A 120 11.67 1.05 -12.19
CA ASN A 120 13.10 0.90 -12.43
C ASN A 120 13.80 0.25 -11.23
N TYR A 121 13.41 0.64 -10.01
CA TYR A 121 13.93 0.02 -8.81
C TYR A 121 13.51 -1.46 -8.69
N LEU A 122 12.23 -1.79 -8.96
CA LEU A 122 11.77 -3.19 -8.98
C LEU A 122 12.53 -4.04 -10.01
N HIS A 123 12.71 -3.51 -11.21
CA HIS A 123 13.42 -4.17 -12.29
C HIS A 123 14.91 -4.38 -11.96
N SER A 124 15.55 -3.45 -11.25
CA SER A 124 16.93 -3.62 -10.74
C SER A 124 17.08 -4.79 -9.76
N LYS A 125 15.96 -5.29 -9.22
CA LYS A 125 15.87 -6.45 -8.32
C LYS A 125 15.22 -7.66 -8.99
N SER A 126 15.08 -7.63 -10.32
CA SER A 126 14.45 -8.69 -11.13
C SER A 126 13.01 -9.00 -10.71
N ILE A 127 12.28 -8.01 -10.18
CA ILE A 127 10.88 -8.14 -9.75
C ILE A 127 9.97 -7.44 -10.76
N ILE A 128 8.94 -8.15 -11.22
CA ILE A 128 7.91 -7.63 -12.13
C ILE A 128 6.62 -7.41 -11.32
N HIS A 129 6.15 -6.15 -11.23
CA HIS A 129 4.98 -5.76 -10.42
C HIS A 129 3.66 -6.39 -10.89
N ARG A 130 3.51 -6.68 -12.19
CA ARG A 130 2.35 -7.33 -12.86
C ARG A 130 0.95 -6.69 -12.68
N GLY A 131 0.80 -5.64 -11.87
CA GLY A 131 -0.43 -4.84 -11.80
C GLY A 131 -0.21 -3.50 -11.13
N LEU A 132 0.04 -2.45 -11.91
CA LEU A 132 0.39 -1.12 -11.38
C LEU A 132 -0.84 -0.44 -10.76
N ASN A 133 -0.81 -0.26 -9.44
CA ASN A 133 -1.78 0.55 -8.70
C ASN A 133 -1.01 1.56 -7.86
N GLY A 134 -0.96 2.81 -8.29
CA GLY A 134 -0.25 3.88 -7.58
C GLY A 134 -1.16 4.68 -6.65
N PHE A 135 -0.55 5.23 -5.60
CA PHE A 135 -1.19 6.17 -4.69
C PHE A 135 -0.57 7.55 -4.85
N ILE A 136 -1.34 8.59 -4.55
CA ILE A 136 -0.81 9.96 -4.60
C ILE A 136 0.11 10.17 -3.39
N HIS A 137 1.37 10.46 -3.68
CA HIS A 137 2.36 10.76 -2.66
C HIS A 137 2.05 12.11 -1.98
N LYS A 138 2.16 12.17 -0.65
CA LYS A 138 1.86 13.36 0.17
C LYS A 138 2.51 14.66 -0.35
N ARG A 139 3.72 14.55 -0.92
CA ARG A 139 4.48 15.68 -1.49
C ARG A 139 3.87 16.34 -2.72
N TYR A 140 2.93 15.69 -3.41
CA TYR A 140 2.29 16.28 -4.58
C TYR A 140 1.37 17.44 -4.19
N HIS A 141 0.58 17.29 -3.11
CA HIS A 141 -0.29 18.36 -2.62
C HIS A 141 0.50 19.53 -2.01
N THR A 142 1.55 19.23 -1.23
CA THR A 142 2.40 20.28 -0.62
C THR A 142 3.16 21.10 -1.66
N LYS A 143 3.49 20.53 -2.84
CA LYS A 143 4.14 21.27 -3.94
C LYS A 143 3.13 22.14 -4.71
N ASN A 144 1.90 21.67 -4.85
CA ASN A 144 0.88 22.33 -5.68
C ASN A 144 -0.08 23.22 -4.87
N GLY A 145 0.20 23.48 -3.59
CA GLY A 145 -0.60 24.38 -2.74
C GLY A 145 -2.07 23.96 -2.59
N LYS A 146 -2.38 22.67 -2.75
CA LYS A 146 -3.73 22.11 -2.56
C LYS A 146 -3.85 21.41 -1.22
N ASP A 147 -3.36 22.08 -0.18
CA ASP A 147 -3.68 21.71 1.19
C ASP A 147 -4.94 22.49 1.57
N GLU A 148 -5.95 21.77 2.06
CA GLU A 148 -7.21 22.25 2.67
C GLU A 148 -8.35 22.67 1.72
N GLU A 149 -9.23 21.69 1.46
CA GLU A 149 -10.69 21.84 1.67
C GLU A 149 -11.28 20.53 2.21
#